data_AF-A0A022MKL9-F1
#
_entry.id   AF-A0A022MKL9-F1
#
_cell.length_a   1.000
_cell.length_b   1.000
_cell.length_c   1.000
_cell.angle_alpha   90.00
_cell.angle_beta   90.00
_cell.angle_gamma   90.00
#
_symmetry.space_group_name_H-M   'P 1'
#
loop_
_entity.id
_entity.type
_entity.pdbx_description
1 polymer ?
#
loop_
_entity_poly.entity_id
_entity_poly.type
_entity_poly.pdbx_seq_one_letter_code
_entity_poly.pdbx_strand_id
1 'polypeptide(L)'
;MHREHPLLVFGNFVNELMVTVPVHRHADALVAVSPRKIWLTQPGDVLVTPRPMSGPLCDYACDLLGFSPSEVTLLDAPTDGLATLTAAVRRNGLVERLRSEVRQRPGIRMQPFAQDRPAVEFAAEIGVPLEGYGPDGVPASAVAAAYRINTKPGFRQVAGDLGIRIADGLTCDTPEELAAGLRKILTEKGAAVVKPARGSNGYGVGFWDAADLPELEAGLAAYLPTVAEQPPAGWSRSGSASPGW
;
A
#
# COMPACT_ATOMS: atom_id res chain seq x y z
N MET A 1 13.17 -12.79 -16.87
CA MET A 1 12.11 -13.78 -17.16
C MET A 1 11.06 -13.05 -17.98
N HIS A 2 10.91 -13.39 -19.27
CA HIS A 2 9.87 -12.79 -20.12
C HIS A 2 8.52 -13.42 -19.79
N ARG A 3 7.47 -12.60 -19.74
CA ARG A 3 6.10 -13.05 -19.54
C ARG A 3 5.50 -13.35 -20.91
N GLU A 4 4.58 -14.31 -20.98
CA GLU A 4 3.86 -14.65 -22.23
C GLU A 4 2.60 -13.81 -22.43
N HIS A 5 2.24 -12.97 -21.47
CA HIS A 5 1.06 -12.13 -21.49
C HIS A 5 1.38 -10.68 -21.06
N PRO A 6 0.63 -9.69 -21.58
CA PRO A 6 0.78 -8.30 -21.17
C PRO A 6 0.32 -8.07 -19.73
N LEU A 7 0.91 -7.08 -19.07
CA LEU A 7 0.45 -6.56 -17.79
C LEU A 7 -0.11 -5.14 -17.90
N LEU A 8 -1.17 -4.90 -17.14
CA LEU A 8 -1.56 -3.59 -16.66
C LEU A 8 -0.89 -3.39 -15.28
N VAL A 9 0.28 -2.78 -15.26
CA VAL A 9 1.00 -2.44 -14.03
C VAL A 9 0.33 -1.23 -13.38
N PHE A 10 -0.26 -1.42 -12.21
CA PHE A 10 -1.10 -0.42 -11.55
C PHE A 10 -0.43 0.14 -10.29
N GLY A 11 0.09 1.37 -10.38
CA GLY A 11 0.88 2.03 -9.33
C GLY A 11 0.05 2.61 -8.18
N ASN A 12 -0.81 1.82 -7.52
CA ASN A 12 -1.65 2.27 -6.40
C ASN A 12 -0.86 2.42 -5.08
N PHE A 13 0.10 3.35 -5.04
CA PHE A 13 0.93 3.62 -3.87
C PHE A 13 0.15 4.18 -2.67
N VAL A 14 -0.95 4.88 -2.93
CA VAL A 14 -1.95 5.24 -1.93
C VAL A 14 -3.01 4.15 -1.94
N ASN A 15 -3.06 3.37 -0.86
CA ASN A 15 -3.86 2.15 -0.73
C ASN A 15 -4.25 1.91 0.73
N GLU A 16 -5.21 1.01 0.94
CA GLU A 16 -5.74 0.68 2.27
C GLU A 16 -4.81 -0.24 3.11
N LEU A 17 -3.73 -0.76 2.53
CA LEU A 17 -2.84 -1.71 3.23
C LEU A 17 -1.75 -1.01 4.04
N MET A 18 -1.19 0.08 3.50
CA MET A 18 0.04 0.69 4.00
C MET A 18 -0.15 1.66 5.17
N VAL A 19 -1.20 2.48 5.13
CA VAL A 19 -1.54 3.47 6.15
C VAL A 19 -3.05 3.58 6.29
N THR A 20 -3.53 3.80 7.51
CA THR A 20 -4.97 3.91 7.77
C THR A 20 -5.50 5.25 7.25
N VAL A 21 -4.77 6.33 7.52
CA VAL A 21 -5.03 7.67 6.97
C VAL A 21 -3.70 8.27 6.54
N PRO A 22 -3.45 8.44 5.23
CA PRO A 22 -2.25 9.13 4.76
C PRO A 22 -2.35 10.63 5.07
N VAL A 23 -1.28 11.21 5.62
CA VAL A 23 -1.07 12.67 5.60
C VAL A 23 -0.42 13.06 4.27
N HIS A 24 -0.68 14.27 3.76
CA HIS A 24 -0.20 14.72 2.44
C HIS A 24 1.29 14.46 2.24
N ARG A 25 2.15 14.84 3.19
CA ARG A 25 3.61 14.62 3.09
C ARG A 25 3.97 13.14 2.91
N HIS A 26 3.31 12.23 3.63
CA HIS A 26 3.57 10.81 3.53
C HIS A 26 3.07 10.27 2.18
N ALA A 27 1.86 10.67 1.78
CA ALA A 27 1.25 10.29 0.53
C ALA A 27 2.08 10.76 -0.68
N ASP A 28 2.57 12.01 -0.64
CA ASP A 28 3.49 12.57 -1.63
C ASP A 28 4.77 11.76 -1.75
N ALA A 29 5.38 11.38 -0.62
CA ALA A 29 6.57 10.54 -0.62
C ALA A 29 6.29 9.13 -1.21
N LEU A 30 5.11 8.56 -0.94
CA LEU A 30 4.70 7.28 -1.52
C LEU A 30 4.52 7.37 -3.04
N VAL A 31 3.87 8.42 -3.55
CA VAL A 31 3.60 8.57 -4.99
C VAL A 31 4.81 9.05 -5.78
N ALA A 32 5.76 9.76 -5.15
CA ALA A 32 6.97 10.28 -5.80
C ALA A 32 7.80 9.18 -6.46
N VAL A 33 7.80 7.99 -5.87
CA VAL A 33 8.54 6.83 -6.40
C VAL A 33 7.72 5.97 -7.35
N SER A 34 6.47 6.32 -7.64
CA SER A 34 5.61 5.53 -8.52
C SER A 34 6.14 5.29 -9.94
N PRO A 35 6.87 6.23 -10.58
CA PRO A 35 7.47 6.00 -11.90
C PRO A 35 8.43 4.82 -11.95
N ARG A 36 9.00 4.37 -10.82
CA ARG A 36 9.86 3.16 -10.78
C ARG A 36 9.15 1.89 -11.24
N LYS A 37 7.83 1.91 -11.40
CA LYS A 37 7.06 0.78 -11.90
C LYS A 37 7.35 0.43 -13.36
N ILE A 38 8.02 1.31 -14.12
CA ILE A 38 8.56 0.99 -15.46
C ILE A 38 9.52 -0.21 -15.44
N TRP A 39 10.25 -0.45 -14.34
CA TRP A 39 11.14 -1.61 -14.21
C TRP A 39 10.41 -2.96 -14.21
N LEU A 40 9.07 -2.94 -14.12
CA LEU A 40 8.24 -4.15 -14.18
C LEU A 40 7.65 -4.37 -15.57
N THR A 41 7.82 -3.47 -16.54
CA THR A 41 7.15 -3.55 -17.84
C THR A 41 7.96 -4.30 -18.89
N GLN A 42 7.25 -4.78 -19.91
CA GLN A 42 7.75 -5.41 -21.14
C GLN A 42 6.98 -4.83 -22.34
N PRO A 43 7.45 -5.03 -23.58
CA PRO A 43 6.69 -4.66 -24.77
C PRO A 43 5.25 -5.17 -24.72
N GLY A 44 4.30 -4.29 -25.03
CA GLY A 44 2.86 -4.56 -25.00
C GLY A 44 2.18 -4.18 -23.67
N ASP A 45 2.93 -3.88 -22.61
CA ASP A 45 2.34 -3.56 -21.30
C ASP A 45 1.70 -2.16 -21.24
N VAL A 46 0.88 -1.98 -20.21
CA VAL A 46 0.30 -0.69 -19.81
C VAL A 46 0.78 -0.35 -18.40
N LEU A 47 1.33 0.84 -18.20
CA LEU A 47 1.72 1.35 -16.89
C LEU A 47 0.83 2.54 -16.50
N VAL A 48 0.14 2.40 -15.37
CA VAL A 48 -0.70 3.47 -14.79
C VAL A 48 -0.05 4.02 -13.52
N THR A 49 0.23 5.32 -13.49
CA THR A 49 0.88 5.96 -12.33
C THR A 49 0.14 7.22 -11.84
N PRO A 50 0.16 7.52 -10.53
CA PRO A 50 -0.42 8.74 -9.96
C PRO A 50 0.42 10.00 -10.25
N ARG A 51 1.62 9.85 -10.80
CA ARG A 51 2.47 10.95 -11.26
C ARG A 51 2.92 10.73 -12.71
N PRO A 52 3.07 11.80 -13.49
CA PRO A 52 3.64 11.71 -14.84
C PRO A 52 5.02 11.06 -14.84
N MET A 53 5.27 10.19 -15.80
CA MET A 53 6.60 9.67 -16.12
C MET A 53 7.38 10.76 -16.86
N SER A 54 8.63 11.02 -16.46
CA SER A 54 9.49 11.91 -17.25
C SER A 54 10.06 11.17 -18.45
N GLY A 55 10.22 11.86 -19.58
CA GLY A 55 10.87 11.32 -20.79
C GLY A 55 12.25 10.72 -20.49
N PRO A 56 13.19 11.44 -19.84
CA PRO A 56 14.52 10.92 -19.54
C PRO A 56 14.53 9.65 -18.67
N LEU A 57 13.59 9.51 -17.71
CA LEU A 57 13.48 8.29 -16.91
C LEU A 57 12.94 7.12 -17.75
N CYS A 58 11.95 7.40 -18.60
CA CYS A 58 11.38 6.40 -19.51
C CYS A 58 12.45 5.88 -20.47
N ASP A 59 13.15 6.78 -21.16
CA ASP A 59 14.19 6.45 -22.14
C ASP A 59 15.29 5.60 -21.47
N TYR A 60 15.81 6.08 -20.33
CA TYR A 60 16.81 5.35 -19.55
C TYR A 60 16.36 3.94 -19.14
N ALA A 61 15.12 3.80 -18.65
CA ALA A 61 14.61 2.51 -18.22
C ALA A 61 14.41 1.55 -19.41
N CYS A 62 13.83 2.05 -20.51
CA CYS A 62 13.57 1.27 -21.71
C CYS A 62 14.88 0.80 -22.38
N ASP A 63 15.90 1.68 -22.45
CA ASP A 63 17.25 1.33 -22.94
C ASP A 63 17.87 0.18 -22.13
N LEU A 64 17.75 0.22 -20.80
CA LEU A 64 18.27 -0.84 -19.92
C LEU A 64 17.45 -2.12 -19.98
N LEU A 65 16.15 -2.03 -20.26
CA LEU A 65 15.26 -3.18 -20.41
C LEU A 65 15.29 -3.76 -21.84
N GLY A 66 15.94 -3.08 -22.78
CA GLY A 66 16.16 -3.56 -24.14
C GLY A 66 14.96 -3.42 -25.07
N PHE A 67 14.11 -2.39 -24.87
CA PHE A 67 12.97 -2.09 -25.74
C PHE A 67 12.76 -0.58 -25.94
N SER A 68 11.95 -0.19 -26.92
CA SER A 68 11.61 1.21 -27.20
C SER A 68 10.50 1.72 -26.26
N PRO A 69 10.56 2.98 -25.78
CA PRO A 69 9.46 3.60 -25.02
C PRO A 69 8.07 3.49 -25.67
N SER A 70 8.01 3.45 -27.01
CA SER A 70 6.74 3.31 -27.75
C SER A 70 6.09 1.93 -27.62
N GLU A 71 6.82 0.93 -27.11
CA GLU A 71 6.33 -0.43 -26.92
C GLU A 71 5.58 -0.59 -25.59
N VAL A 72 5.58 0.41 -24.72
CA VAL A 72 4.81 0.44 -23.46
C VAL A 72 3.83 1.60 -23.49
N THR A 73 2.58 1.34 -23.10
CA THR A 73 1.57 2.40 -22.95
C THR A 73 1.66 3.02 -21.57
N LEU A 74 2.02 4.30 -21.49
CA LEU A 74 2.08 5.04 -20.23
C LEU A 74 0.82 5.88 -20.06
N LEU A 75 0.16 5.74 -18.92
CA LEU A 75 -1.02 6.52 -18.54
C LEU A 75 -0.81 7.13 -17.15
N ASP A 76 -0.78 8.45 -17.07
CA ASP A 76 -0.79 9.15 -15.80
C ASP A 76 -2.21 9.52 -15.36
N ALA A 77 -2.49 9.32 -14.08
CA ALA A 77 -3.74 9.69 -13.42
C ALA A 77 -3.41 10.58 -12.22
N PRO A 78 -3.09 11.86 -12.45
CA PRO A 78 -2.63 12.76 -11.39
C PRO A 78 -3.65 12.89 -10.25
N THR A 79 -3.13 12.99 -9.02
CA THR A 79 -3.90 13.15 -7.78
C THR A 79 -3.23 14.17 -6.86
N ASP A 80 -4.03 14.79 -6.00
CA ASP A 80 -3.65 15.57 -4.81
C ASP A 80 -2.94 14.75 -3.70
N GLY A 81 -2.63 13.49 -3.97
CA GLY A 81 -1.83 12.62 -3.12
C GLY A 81 -2.62 11.80 -2.11
N LEU A 82 -3.85 12.18 -1.77
CA LEU A 82 -4.66 11.43 -0.80
C LEU A 82 -5.65 10.45 -1.45
N ALA A 83 -5.98 10.66 -2.71
CA ALA A 83 -6.89 9.75 -3.42
C ALA A 83 -6.17 8.46 -3.80
N THR A 84 -6.91 7.34 -3.76
CA THR A 84 -6.45 6.09 -4.37
C THR A 84 -6.28 6.28 -5.88
N LEU A 85 -5.39 5.49 -6.50
CA LEU A 85 -5.18 5.58 -7.94
C LEU A 85 -6.46 5.28 -8.73
N THR A 86 -7.35 4.41 -8.22
CA THR A 86 -8.64 4.12 -8.85
C THR A 86 -9.58 5.33 -8.82
N ALA A 87 -9.59 6.12 -7.74
CA ALA A 87 -10.32 7.38 -7.69
C ALA A 87 -9.71 8.42 -8.64
N ALA A 88 -8.39 8.51 -8.71
CA ALA A 88 -7.69 9.41 -9.63
C ALA A 88 -8.01 9.07 -11.10
N VAL A 89 -7.97 7.80 -11.49
CA VAL A 89 -8.34 7.33 -12.83
C VAL A 89 -9.77 7.75 -13.21
N ARG A 90 -10.73 7.64 -12.29
CA ARG A 90 -12.12 8.07 -12.52
C ARG A 90 -12.22 9.58 -12.69
N ARG A 91 -11.58 10.36 -11.80
CA ARG A 91 -11.58 11.83 -11.86
C ARG A 91 -10.94 12.37 -13.15
N ASN A 92 -9.92 11.68 -13.67
CA ASN A 92 -9.24 12.03 -14.91
C ASN A 92 -9.95 11.45 -16.16
N GLY A 93 -11.09 10.77 -16.03
CA GLY A 93 -11.85 10.23 -17.17
C GLY A 93 -11.19 9.07 -17.90
N LEU A 94 -10.27 8.34 -17.25
CA LEU A 94 -9.41 7.33 -17.89
C LEU A 94 -10.01 5.91 -17.92
N VAL A 95 -11.19 5.70 -17.35
CA VAL A 95 -11.81 4.36 -17.23
C VAL A 95 -12.02 3.71 -18.60
N GLU A 96 -12.63 4.43 -19.56
CA GLU A 96 -12.87 3.88 -20.90
C GLU A 96 -11.57 3.69 -21.69
N ARG A 97 -10.57 4.55 -21.46
CA ARG A 97 -9.25 4.36 -22.06
C ARG A 97 -8.64 3.04 -21.58
N LEU A 98 -8.67 2.77 -20.28
CA LEU A 98 -8.16 1.50 -19.72
C LEU A 98 -8.95 0.29 -20.21
N ARG A 99 -10.28 0.37 -20.27
CA ARG A 99 -11.11 -0.69 -20.87
C ARG A 99 -10.71 -0.96 -22.33
N SER A 100 -10.40 0.08 -23.09
CA SER A 100 -9.90 -0.07 -24.46
C SER A 100 -8.55 -0.78 -24.51
N GLU A 101 -7.60 -0.40 -23.63
CA GLU A 101 -6.30 -1.07 -23.56
C GLU A 101 -6.44 -2.56 -23.22
N VAL A 102 -7.36 -2.89 -22.30
CA VAL A 102 -7.67 -4.27 -21.90
C VAL A 102 -8.20 -5.07 -23.09
N ARG A 103 -9.16 -4.51 -23.84
CA ARG A 103 -9.73 -5.19 -25.04
C ARG A 103 -8.71 -5.41 -26.16
N GLN A 104 -7.75 -4.51 -26.30
CA GLN A 104 -6.74 -4.56 -27.37
C GLN A 104 -5.59 -5.54 -27.08
N ARG A 105 -5.49 -6.06 -25.85
CA ARG A 105 -4.39 -6.92 -25.40
C ARG A 105 -4.91 -8.25 -24.90
N PRO A 106 -5.02 -9.26 -25.78
CA PRO A 106 -5.45 -10.60 -25.38
C PRO A 106 -4.62 -11.13 -24.21
N GLY A 107 -5.30 -11.65 -23.18
CA GLY A 107 -4.65 -12.25 -22.02
C GLY A 107 -4.04 -11.25 -21.03
N ILE A 108 -4.22 -9.94 -21.21
CA ILE A 108 -3.70 -8.94 -20.26
C ILE A 108 -4.22 -9.17 -18.85
N ARG A 109 -3.33 -8.97 -17.87
CA ARG A 109 -3.65 -9.09 -16.44
C ARG A 109 -3.21 -7.85 -15.69
N MET A 110 -3.94 -7.46 -14.67
CA MET A 110 -3.59 -6.32 -13.84
C MET A 110 -2.69 -6.76 -12.67
N GLN A 111 -1.56 -6.08 -12.52
CA GLN A 111 -0.66 -6.23 -11.39
C GLN A 111 -0.65 -4.94 -10.56
N PRO A 112 -1.45 -4.86 -9.49
CA PRO A 112 -1.41 -3.71 -8.59
C PRO A 112 -0.15 -3.74 -7.74
N PHE A 113 0.31 -2.55 -7.33
CA PHE A 113 1.37 -2.43 -6.31
C PHE A 113 0.90 -2.99 -4.96
N ALA A 114 -0.33 -2.67 -4.57
CA ALA A 114 -0.99 -3.18 -3.40
C ALA A 114 -2.28 -3.90 -3.80
N GLN A 115 -2.44 -5.16 -3.39
CA GLN A 115 -3.68 -5.89 -3.61
C GLN A 115 -4.72 -5.53 -2.55
N ASP A 116 -5.18 -4.28 -2.59
CA ASP A 116 -6.22 -3.75 -1.72
C ASP A 116 -7.61 -3.88 -2.36
N ARG A 117 -8.65 -3.64 -1.57
CA ARG A 117 -10.04 -3.73 -2.03
C ARG A 117 -10.32 -2.80 -3.22
N PRO A 118 -9.96 -1.49 -3.20
CA PRO A 118 -10.15 -0.60 -4.34
C PRO A 118 -9.53 -1.13 -5.63
N ALA A 119 -8.32 -1.67 -5.61
CA ALA A 119 -7.69 -2.22 -6.81
C ALA A 119 -8.39 -3.49 -7.30
N VAL A 120 -8.77 -4.41 -6.40
CA VAL A 120 -9.49 -5.65 -6.78
C VAL A 120 -10.84 -5.33 -7.42
N GLU A 121 -11.62 -4.44 -6.81
CA GLU A 121 -12.91 -3.99 -7.34
C GLU A 121 -12.75 -3.28 -8.68
N PHE A 122 -11.72 -2.44 -8.81
CA PHE A 122 -11.47 -1.72 -10.06
C PHE A 122 -11.03 -2.65 -11.20
N ALA A 123 -10.26 -3.71 -10.92
CA ALA A 123 -9.90 -4.72 -11.92
C ALA A 123 -11.17 -5.38 -12.50
N ALA A 124 -12.10 -5.76 -11.63
CA ALA A 124 -13.39 -6.32 -12.03
C ALA A 124 -14.22 -5.31 -12.84
N GLU A 125 -14.26 -4.03 -12.43
CA GLU A 125 -14.97 -2.95 -13.13
C GLU A 125 -14.50 -2.75 -14.57
N ILE A 126 -13.19 -2.86 -14.83
CA ILE A 126 -12.63 -2.70 -16.18
C ILE A 126 -12.49 -4.04 -16.94
N GLY A 127 -12.90 -5.14 -16.33
CA GLY A 127 -12.90 -6.47 -16.94
C GLY A 127 -11.50 -7.07 -17.15
N VAL A 128 -10.55 -6.79 -16.25
CA VAL A 128 -9.19 -7.33 -16.32
C VAL A 128 -8.94 -8.32 -15.16
N PRO A 129 -8.47 -9.55 -15.43
CA PRO A 129 -8.05 -10.47 -14.38
C PRO A 129 -6.87 -9.93 -13.59
N LEU A 130 -6.78 -10.28 -12.31
CA LEU A 130 -5.60 -9.96 -11.50
C LEU A 130 -4.47 -10.98 -11.72
N GLU A 131 -3.24 -10.47 -11.83
CA GLU A 131 -2.04 -11.28 -11.99
C GLU A 131 -1.85 -12.23 -10.80
N GLY A 132 -1.51 -13.49 -11.08
CA GLY A 132 -1.32 -14.54 -10.07
C GLY A 132 -2.60 -15.26 -9.63
N TYR A 133 -3.77 -14.89 -10.17
CA TYR A 133 -5.05 -15.56 -9.89
C TYR A 133 -5.63 -16.23 -11.13
N GLY A 134 -6.41 -17.29 -10.87
CA GLY A 134 -7.14 -18.03 -11.90
C GLY A 134 -8.38 -17.30 -12.40
N PRO A 135 -9.18 -17.95 -13.29
CA PRO A 135 -10.40 -17.37 -13.86
C PRO A 135 -11.46 -17.00 -12.81
N ASP A 136 -11.44 -17.66 -11.65
CA ASP A 136 -12.36 -17.38 -10.52
C ASP A 136 -12.05 -16.06 -9.80
N GLY A 137 -10.95 -15.39 -10.17
CA GLY A 137 -10.54 -14.11 -9.59
C GLY A 137 -9.89 -14.25 -8.21
N VAL A 138 -9.84 -13.13 -7.48
CA VAL A 138 -9.24 -13.07 -6.15
C VAL A 138 -10.26 -13.50 -5.10
N PRO A 139 -10.02 -14.58 -4.34
CA PRO A 139 -10.93 -14.96 -3.28
C PRO A 139 -10.91 -13.92 -2.16
N ALA A 140 -12.06 -13.70 -1.50
CA ALA A 140 -12.17 -12.76 -0.39
C ALA A 140 -11.17 -13.06 0.74
N SER A 141 -10.82 -14.34 0.93
CA SER A 141 -9.80 -14.78 1.90
C SER A 141 -8.40 -14.27 1.57
N ALA A 142 -8.02 -14.15 0.28
CA ALA A 142 -6.73 -13.60 -0.12
C ALA A 142 -6.65 -12.09 0.16
N VAL A 143 -7.73 -11.35 -0.10
CA VAL A 143 -7.81 -9.93 0.28
C VAL A 143 -7.74 -9.79 1.80
N ALA A 144 -8.53 -10.57 2.56
CA ALA A 144 -8.48 -10.55 4.02
C ALA A 144 -7.08 -10.89 4.57
N ALA A 145 -6.39 -11.87 3.97
CA ALA A 145 -5.02 -12.22 4.31
C ALA A 145 -4.07 -11.04 4.05
N ALA A 146 -4.16 -10.38 2.89
CA ALA A 146 -3.36 -9.20 2.57
C ALA A 146 -3.55 -8.08 3.61
N TYR A 147 -4.79 -7.81 4.04
CA TYR A 147 -5.06 -6.81 5.09
C TYR A 147 -4.47 -7.21 6.44
N ARG A 148 -4.57 -8.49 6.81
CA ARG A 148 -4.05 -9.03 8.07
C ARG A 148 -2.53 -8.92 8.13
N ILE A 149 -1.82 -9.44 7.13
CA ILE A 149 -0.35 -9.48 7.13
C ILE A 149 0.29 -8.10 6.97
N ASN A 150 -0.44 -7.11 6.42
CA ASN A 150 0.04 -5.73 6.35
C ASN A 150 -0.18 -4.93 7.66
N THR A 151 -0.67 -5.58 8.72
CA THR A 151 -0.55 -5.04 10.08
C THR A 151 0.64 -5.69 10.79
N LYS A 152 1.36 -4.93 11.62
CA LYS A 152 2.47 -5.49 12.42
C LYS A 152 1.99 -6.58 13.39
N PRO A 153 0.85 -6.42 14.11
CA PRO A 153 0.30 -7.51 14.92
C PRO A 153 -0.10 -8.74 14.09
N GLY A 154 -0.80 -8.53 12.96
CA GLY A 154 -1.23 -9.64 12.10
C GLY A 154 -0.06 -10.39 11.45
N PHE A 155 0.99 -9.68 11.03
CA PHE A 155 2.25 -10.30 10.62
C PHE A 155 2.88 -11.13 11.75
N ARG A 156 2.98 -10.59 12.97
CA ARG A 156 3.57 -11.32 14.12
C ARG A 156 2.80 -12.61 14.41
N GLN A 157 1.48 -12.56 14.37
CA GLN A 157 0.65 -13.74 14.59
C GLN A 157 0.88 -14.79 13.49
N VAL A 158 0.78 -14.40 12.22
CA VAL A 158 0.99 -15.33 11.09
C VAL A 158 2.41 -15.89 11.07
N ALA A 159 3.42 -15.06 11.36
CA ALA A 159 4.81 -15.51 11.48
C ALA A 159 4.98 -16.54 12.60
N GLY A 160 4.36 -16.30 13.76
CA GLY A 160 4.34 -17.26 14.88
C GLY A 160 3.67 -18.57 14.51
N ASP A 161 2.49 -18.52 13.89
CA ASP A 161 1.74 -19.70 13.43
C ASP A 161 2.57 -20.55 12.42
N LEU A 162 3.44 -19.90 11.64
CA LEU A 162 4.33 -20.55 10.67
C LEU A 162 5.71 -20.94 11.23
N GLY A 163 5.98 -20.69 12.53
CA GLY A 163 7.29 -20.96 13.12
C GLY A 163 8.42 -20.04 12.63
N ILE A 164 8.09 -18.91 12.00
CA ILE A 164 9.05 -17.90 11.56
C ILE A 164 9.55 -17.15 12.80
N ARG A 165 10.87 -17.12 13.01
CA ARG A 165 11.47 -16.36 14.10
C ARG A 165 11.21 -14.86 13.93
N ILE A 166 10.69 -14.23 14.97
CA ILE A 166 10.43 -12.79 15.05
C ILE A 166 11.11 -12.19 16.28
N ALA A 167 11.39 -10.89 16.25
CA ALA A 167 11.91 -10.19 17.42
C ALA A 167 10.90 -10.23 18.58
N ASP A 168 11.41 -10.37 19.81
CA ASP A 168 10.60 -10.24 21.03
C ASP A 168 9.89 -8.89 21.05
N GLY A 169 8.68 -8.87 21.60
CA GLY A 169 7.89 -7.66 21.67
C GLY A 169 6.42 -7.93 21.97
N LEU A 170 5.70 -6.84 22.25
CA LEU A 170 4.32 -6.84 22.66
C LEU A 170 3.46 -6.13 21.60
N THR A 171 2.17 -6.44 21.58
CA THR A 171 1.16 -5.61 20.91
C THR A 171 0.41 -4.87 22.01
N CYS A 172 0.19 -3.57 21.80
CA CYS A 172 -0.49 -2.70 22.74
C CYS A 172 -1.59 -1.97 21.98
N ASP A 173 -2.82 -2.08 22.46
CA ASP A 173 -4.00 -1.47 21.86
C ASP A 173 -4.35 -0.13 22.52
N THR A 174 -3.82 0.12 23.72
CA THR A 174 -4.02 1.39 24.44
C THR A 174 -2.70 2.09 24.80
N PRO A 175 -2.73 3.42 25.03
CA PRO A 175 -1.58 4.16 25.57
C PRO A 175 -1.04 3.58 26.88
N GLU A 176 -1.91 3.10 27.77
CA GLU A 176 -1.53 2.52 29.05
C GLU A 176 -0.79 1.19 28.87
N GLU A 177 -1.27 0.33 27.96
CA GLU A 177 -0.58 -0.91 27.58
C GLU A 177 0.77 -0.62 26.93
N LEU A 178 0.85 0.43 26.11
CA LEU A 178 2.09 0.87 25.50
C LEU A 178 3.09 1.32 26.56
N ALA A 179 2.68 2.17 27.52
CA ALA A 179 3.54 2.65 28.60
C ALA A 179 4.04 1.49 29.47
N ALA A 180 3.16 0.58 29.87
CA ALA A 180 3.53 -0.61 30.64
C ALA A 180 4.47 -1.54 29.88
N GLY A 181 4.17 -1.84 28.62
CA GLY A 181 4.99 -2.69 27.76
C GLY A 181 6.36 -2.10 27.46
N LEU A 182 6.42 -0.79 27.19
CA LEU A 182 7.66 -0.08 26.92
C LEU A 182 8.54 -0.02 28.18
N ARG A 183 7.97 0.32 29.34
CA ARG A 183 8.69 0.28 30.63
C ARG A 183 9.32 -1.08 30.89
N LYS A 184 8.57 -2.16 30.65
CA LYS A 184 9.07 -3.54 30.78
C LYS A 184 10.26 -3.81 29.86
N ILE A 185 10.11 -3.55 28.57
CA ILE A 185 11.16 -3.81 27.57
C ILE A 185 12.41 -2.97 27.85
N LEU A 186 12.26 -1.69 28.17
CA LEU A 186 13.40 -0.81 28.47
C LEU A 186 14.16 -1.27 29.72
N THR A 187 13.45 -1.72 30.77
CA THR A 187 14.07 -2.27 31.98
C THR A 187 14.82 -3.58 31.70
N GLU A 188 14.25 -4.47 30.89
CA GLU A 188 14.81 -5.81 30.65
C GLU A 188 15.88 -5.84 29.54
N LYS A 189 15.76 -4.97 28.54
CA LYS A 189 16.53 -5.04 27.28
C LYS A 189 17.29 -3.75 26.96
N GLY A 190 17.01 -2.64 27.65
CA GLY A 190 17.72 -1.37 27.49
C GLY A 190 17.31 -0.51 26.28
N ALA A 191 16.62 -1.08 25.29
CA ALA A 191 16.14 -0.37 24.11
C ALA A 191 14.87 -1.00 23.52
N ALA A 192 14.05 -0.18 22.87
CA ALA A 192 12.80 -0.59 22.26
C ALA A 192 12.48 0.21 20.99
N VAL A 193 11.68 -0.40 20.11
CA VAL A 193 11.14 0.27 18.93
C VAL A 193 9.63 0.18 18.96
N VAL A 194 8.96 1.33 19.01
CA VAL A 194 7.50 1.44 18.93
C VAL A 194 7.11 1.65 17.48
N LYS A 195 6.11 0.90 17.02
CA LYS A 195 5.66 0.95 15.62
C LYS A 195 4.13 0.94 15.56
N PRO A 196 3.49 1.83 14.78
CA PRO A 196 2.05 1.79 14.60
C PRO A 196 1.65 0.49 13.87
N ALA A 197 0.46 -0.03 14.18
CA ALA A 197 -0.02 -1.29 13.63
C ALA A 197 0.03 -1.30 12.09
N ARG A 198 -0.47 -0.24 11.45
CA ARG A 198 -0.23 0.07 10.03
C ARG A 198 0.73 1.24 9.93
N GLY A 199 1.63 1.17 8.96
CA GLY A 199 2.62 2.21 8.73
C GLY A 199 3.67 1.72 7.74
N SER A 200 4.10 2.62 6.86
CA SER A 200 5.02 2.36 5.76
C SER A 200 6.25 3.25 5.85
N ASN A 201 7.38 2.81 5.30
CA ASN A 201 8.62 3.60 5.17
C ASN A 201 9.12 4.24 6.47
N GLY A 202 8.99 3.53 7.61
CA GLY A 202 9.40 4.05 8.92
C GLY A 202 8.48 5.13 9.50
N TYR A 203 7.36 5.46 8.83
CA TYR A 203 6.40 6.44 9.34
C TYR A 203 5.85 6.01 10.70
N GLY A 204 5.92 6.95 11.65
CA GLY A 204 5.49 6.77 13.02
C GLY A 204 6.36 5.81 13.85
N VAL A 205 7.54 5.39 13.38
CA VAL A 205 8.44 4.58 14.20
C VAL A 205 9.10 5.46 15.26
N GLY A 206 8.97 5.06 16.54
CA GLY A 206 9.65 5.68 17.67
C GLY A 206 10.77 4.77 18.20
N PHE A 207 11.91 5.35 18.54
CA PHE A 207 13.03 4.65 19.17
C PHE A 207 13.17 5.15 20.59
N TRP A 208 13.37 4.21 21.51
CA TRP A 208 13.40 4.48 22.95
C TRP A 208 14.54 3.68 23.57
N ASP A 209 15.16 4.25 24.60
CA ASP A 209 16.18 3.58 25.39
C ASP A 209 15.97 3.77 26.91
N ALA A 210 16.81 3.11 27.71
CA ALA A 210 16.68 3.13 29.16
C ALA A 210 16.78 4.53 29.78
N ALA A 211 17.42 5.50 29.11
CA ALA A 211 17.49 6.88 29.57
C ALA A 211 16.14 7.62 29.48
N ASP A 212 15.21 7.13 28.67
CA ASP A 212 13.86 7.69 28.54
C ASP A 212 12.92 7.28 29.69
N LEU A 213 13.29 6.26 30.50
CA LEU A 213 12.45 5.74 31.58
C LEU A 213 11.93 6.80 32.57
N PRO A 214 12.74 7.78 33.03
CA PRO A 214 12.27 8.81 33.96
C PRO A 214 11.18 9.73 33.39
N GLU A 215 11.18 9.95 32.07
CA GLU A 215 10.26 10.86 31.38
C GLU A 215 9.27 10.12 30.47
N LEU A 216 9.16 8.79 30.61
CA LEU A 216 8.43 7.91 29.70
C LEU A 216 7.01 8.38 29.39
N GLU A 217 6.24 8.75 30.41
CA GLU A 217 4.84 9.20 30.22
C GLU A 217 4.76 10.52 29.45
N ALA A 218 5.66 11.47 29.74
CA ALA A 218 5.72 12.75 29.05
C ALA A 218 6.19 12.57 27.59
N GLY A 219 7.20 11.72 27.38
CA GLY A 219 7.67 11.33 26.06
C GLY A 219 6.56 10.69 25.24
N LEU A 220 5.82 9.73 25.81
CA LEU A 220 4.69 9.08 25.14
C LEU A 220 3.57 10.06 24.82
N ALA A 221 3.24 10.97 25.74
CA ALA A 221 2.25 12.02 25.50
C ALA A 221 2.65 12.96 24.35
N ALA A 222 3.95 13.19 24.13
CA ALA A 222 4.47 13.95 23.00
C ALA A 222 4.53 13.13 21.70
N TYR A 223 4.89 11.84 21.78
CA TYR A 223 5.02 10.94 20.63
C TYR A 223 3.65 10.54 20.06
N LEU A 224 2.69 10.20 20.91
CA LEU A 224 1.38 9.66 20.48
C LEU A 224 0.65 10.59 19.49
N PRO A 225 0.56 11.92 19.70
CA PRO A 225 0.00 12.83 18.70
C PRO A 225 0.68 12.76 17.33
N THR A 226 2.00 12.55 17.27
CA THR A 226 2.75 12.47 16.00
C THR A 226 2.45 11.21 15.19
N VAL A 227 1.94 10.17 15.85
CA VAL A 227 1.46 8.93 15.22
C VAL A 227 -0.08 8.86 15.15
N ALA A 228 -0.77 9.65 15.98
CA ALA A 228 -2.21 9.84 16.01
C ALA A 228 -2.70 10.91 15.03
N GLU A 229 -1.80 11.71 14.43
CA GLU A 229 -2.00 12.47 13.18
C GLU A 229 -2.30 11.57 11.95
N GLN A 230 -2.88 10.40 12.18
CA GLN A 230 -3.74 9.69 11.24
C GLN A 230 -5.25 9.83 11.61
N PRO A 231 -5.82 10.97 12.07
CA PRO A 231 -7.07 10.95 12.84
C PRO A 231 -8.29 11.27 11.95
N PRO A 232 -9.52 11.45 12.47
CA PRO A 232 -10.27 10.84 13.56
C PRO A 232 -11.47 10.04 12.96
N ALA A 233 -12.53 9.74 13.72
CA ALA A 233 -13.78 9.19 13.18
C ALA A 233 -14.27 10.01 11.96
N GLY A 234 -14.35 9.36 10.80
CA GLY A 234 -14.62 10.04 9.52
C GLY A 234 -14.56 9.13 8.29
N TRP A 235 -13.94 7.96 8.41
CA TRP A 235 -14.33 6.76 7.64
C TRP A 235 -15.36 5.94 8.43
N SER A 236 -16.36 6.61 9.01
CA SER A 236 -17.60 5.94 9.41
C SER A 236 -18.41 5.68 8.16
N ARG A 237 -18.52 4.39 7.79
CA ARG A 237 -19.58 3.77 6.95
C ARG A 237 -20.37 4.76 6.08
N SER A 238 -20.03 4.87 4.80
CA SER A 238 -21.07 5.13 3.80
C SER A 238 -21.94 3.87 3.68
N GLY A 239 -23.11 3.91 4.31
CA GLY A 239 -24.27 3.11 3.92
C GLY A 239 -24.38 1.71 4.54
N SER A 240 -24.79 1.65 5.81
CA SER A 240 -25.78 0.61 6.16
C SER A 240 -27.10 0.96 5.47
N ALA A 241 -27.31 0.47 4.26
CA ALA A 241 -28.65 0.23 3.77
C ALA A 241 -29.10 -1.09 4.39
N SER A 242 -29.92 -1.01 5.44
CA SER A 242 -30.67 -2.16 5.92
C SER A 242 -31.57 -2.69 4.79
N PRO A 243 -31.74 -4.01 4.64
CA PRO A 243 -32.79 -4.55 3.79
C PRO A 243 -34.12 -4.35 4.51
N GLY A 244 -34.94 -3.43 4.00
CA GLY A 244 -36.38 -3.43 4.24
C GLY A 244 -37.01 -4.33 3.19
N TRP A 245 -37.76 -5.33 3.68
CA TRP A 245 -38.68 -6.24 3.00
C TRP A 245 -38.99 -5.99 1.52
#